data_AF-A0A7L3N5Y0-F1
#
_entry.id   AF-A0A7L3N5Y0-F1
#
_cell.length_a   1.000
_cell.length_b   1.000
_cell.length_c   1.000
_cell.angle_alpha   90.00
_cell.angle_beta   90.00
_cell.angle_gamma   90.00
#
_symmetry.space_group_name_H-M   'P 1'
#
loop_
_entity.id
_entity.type
_entity.pdbx_description
1 polymer ?
#
loop_
_entity_poly.entity_id
_entity_poly.type
_entity_poly.pdbx_seq_one_letter_code
_entity_poly.pdbx_strand_id
1 'polypeptide(L)' 'QYIAVHIVPDQMMSFGGSTDPCALCSLYSIGKIGGQQNKTYTKLLCDMISKHLHVSADRVYINYYDMNAANVGWNGSTFA' A
#
# COMPACT_ATOMS: atom_id res chain seq x y z
N GLN A 1 6.11 8.52 -14.29
CA GLN A 1 7.52 8.20 -13.97
C GLN A 1 7.86 8.32 -12.49
N TYR A 2 6.98 8.81 -11.61
CA TYR A 2 7.24 8.99 -10.16
C TYR A 2 6.63 7.91 -9.26
N ILE A 3 6.39 6.71 -9.79
CA ILE A 3 5.80 5.61 -9.01
C ILE A 3 6.93 4.65 -8.66
N ALA A 4 7.12 4.43 -7.36
CA ALA A 4 7.95 3.36 -6.84
C ALA A 4 7.06 2.24 -6.30
N VAL A 5 7.44 0.98 -6.55
CA VAL A 5 6.74 -0.21 -6.07
C VAL A 5 7.77 -1.12 -5.41
N HIS A 6 7.42 -1.68 -4.26
CA HIS A 6 8.25 -2.63 -3.53
C HIS A 6 7.38 -3.80 -3.07
N ILE A 7 7.82 -5.02 -3.34
CA ILE A 7 7.15 -6.27 -2.97
C ILE A 7 8.13 -7.09 -2.15
N VAL A 8 7.71 -7.50 -0.95
CA VAL A 8 8.54 -8.30 -0.03
C VAL A 8 7.81 -9.63 0.24
N PRO A 9 8.13 -10.70 -0.49
CA PRO A 9 7.56 -12.02 -0.26
C PRO A 9 8.22 -12.72 0.95
N ASP A 10 7.76 -13.94 1.25
CA ASP A 10 8.37 -14.86 2.22
C ASP A 10 8.52 -14.30 3.64
N GLN A 11 7.58 -13.45 4.05
CA GLN A 11 7.55 -12.86 5.38
C GLN A 11 6.87 -13.78 6.40
N MET A 12 7.43 -13.86 7.61
CA MET A 12 6.76 -14.50 8.75
C MET A 12 5.65 -13.59 9.26
N MET A 13 4.41 -13.88 8.89
CA MET A 13 3.25 -13.03 9.19
C MET A 13 2.06 -13.86 9.69
N SER A 14 1.21 -13.23 10.50
CA SER A 14 -0.09 -13.77 10.90
C SER A 14 -1.15 -12.67 10.85
N PHE A 15 -2.37 -13.01 10.44
CA PHE A 15 -3.52 -12.11 10.44
C PHE A 15 -4.70 -12.82 11.11
N GLY A 16 -5.25 -12.20 12.16
CA GLY A 16 -6.31 -12.81 12.97
C GLY A 16 -5.89 -14.12 13.65
N GLY A 17 -4.61 -14.29 13.96
CA GLY A 17 -4.05 -15.51 14.56
C GLY A 17 -3.77 -16.67 13.60
N SER A 18 -4.14 -16.55 12.32
CA SER A 18 -3.80 -17.53 11.27
C SER A 18 -2.59 -17.08 10.43
N THR A 19 -1.76 -18.05 10.03
CA THR A 19 -0.64 -17.88 9.07
C THR A 19 -1.05 -18.09 7.61
N ASP A 20 -2.35 -18.24 7.32
CA ASP A 20 -2.84 -18.23 5.94
C ASP A 20 -2.41 -16.94 5.22
N PRO A 21 -2.29 -16.94 3.88
CA PRO A 21 -1.79 -15.80 3.12
C PRO A 21 -2.47 -14.48 3.52
N CYS A 22 -1.66 -13.45 3.78
CA CYS A 22 -2.11 -12.12 4.18
C CYS A 22 -1.14 -11.06 3.65
N ALA A 23 -1.55 -9.79 3.65
CA ALA A 23 -0.70 -8.68 3.22
C ALA A 23 -0.87 -7.46 4.12
N LEU A 24 0.26 -6.82 4.42
CA LEU A 24 0.31 -5.47 5.00
C LEU A 24 0.94 -4.54 3.97
N CYS A 25 0.19 -3.52 3.57
CA CYS A 25 0.57 -2.60 2.51
C CYS A 25 0.64 -1.17 3.05
N SER A 26 1.40 -0.34 2.36
CA SER A 26 1.43 1.10 2.60
C SER A 26 1.46 1.83 1.27
N LEU A 27 0.64 2.87 1.14
CA LEU A 27 0.62 3.76 -0.02
C LEU A 27 0.94 5.19 0.45
N TYR A 28 2.09 5.68 -0.01
CA TYR A 28 2.55 7.04 0.24
C TYR A 28 2.38 7.85 -1.04
N SER A 29 1.84 9.06 -0.92
CA SER A 29 1.71 9.97 -2.06
C SER A 29 1.70 11.41 -1.58
N ILE A 30 2.22 12.34 -2.40
CA ILE A 30 2.07 13.78 -2.17
C ILE A 30 0.70 14.18 -2.73
N GLY A 31 -0.28 14.37 -1.86
CA GLY A 31 -1.67 14.52 -2.25
C GLY A 31 -2.27 13.23 -2.84
N LYS A 32 -3.50 13.36 -3.35
CA LYS A 32 -4.30 12.24 -3.92
C LYS A 32 -4.56 11.10 -2.91
N ILE A 33 -4.50 11.41 -1.63
CA ILE A 33 -4.93 10.53 -0.54
C ILE A 33 -6.12 11.20 0.14
N GLY A 34 -7.17 10.42 0.42
CA GLY A 34 -8.40 10.95 0.99
C GLY A 34 -9.52 9.92 1.01
N GLY A 35 -10.55 10.12 1.82
CA GLY A 35 -11.55 9.08 2.13
C GLY A 35 -12.17 8.38 0.90
N GLN A 36 -12.60 9.13 -0.11
CA GLN A 36 -13.18 8.54 -1.32
C GLN A 36 -12.13 7.87 -2.22
N GLN A 37 -10.97 8.49 -2.37
CA GLN A 37 -9.85 7.96 -3.16
C GLN A 37 -9.33 6.65 -2.56
N ASN A 38 -9.13 6.63 -1.24
CA ASN A 38 -8.66 5.46 -0.50
C ASN A 38 -9.63 4.28 -0.64
N LYS A 39 -10.95 4.50 -0.66
CA LYS A 39 -11.93 3.43 -0.94
C LYS A 39 -11.74 2.83 -2.34
N THR A 40 -11.56 3.68 -3.35
CA THR A 40 -11.29 3.24 -4.72
C THR A 40 -9.98 2.47 -4.81
N TYR A 41 -8.92 2.96 -4.18
CA TYR A 41 -7.61 2.31 -4.15
C TYR A 41 -7.66 0.98 -3.40
N THR A 42 -8.33 0.91 -2.26
CA THR A 42 -8.48 -0.33 -1.49
C THR A 42 -9.11 -1.42 -2.35
N LYS A 43 -10.20 -1.10 -3.06
CA LYS A 43 -10.82 -2.07 -3.97
C LYS A 43 -9.84 -2.53 -5.05
N LEU A 44 -9.19 -1.59 -5.75
CA LEU A 44 -8.27 -1.91 -6.83
C LEU A 44 -7.08 -2.76 -6.35
N LEU A 45 -6.45 -2.38 -5.23
CA LEU A 45 -5.30 -3.07 -4.67
C LEU A 45 -5.68 -4.46 -4.17
N CYS A 46 -6.78 -4.61 -3.43
CA CYS A 46 -7.26 -5.93 -2.99
C CYS A 46 -7.61 -6.83 -4.18
N ASP A 47 -8.27 -6.31 -5.23
CA ASP A 47 -8.57 -7.08 -6.44
C ASP A 47 -7.28 -7.58 -7.13
N MET A 48 -6.25 -6.73 -7.25
CA MET A 48 -4.96 -7.12 -7.82
C MET A 48 -4.21 -8.15 -6.96
N ILE A 49 -4.16 -7.92 -5.65
CA ILE A 49 -3.50 -8.83 -4.69
C ILE A 49 -4.20 -10.20 -4.70
N SER A 50 -5.53 -10.23 -4.72
CA SER A 50 -6.31 -11.47 -4.79
C SER A 50 -6.03 -12.22 -6.10
N LYS A 51 -6.03 -11.50 -7.23
CA LYS A 51 -5.81 -12.08 -8.56
C LYS A 51 -4.41 -12.66 -8.74
N HIS A 52 -3.39 -11.95 -8.27
CA HIS A 52 -2.00 -12.28 -8.60
C HIS A 52 -1.24 -13.00 -7.49
N LEU A 53 -1.62 -12.79 -6.23
CA LEU A 53 -0.93 -13.35 -5.06
C LEU A 53 -1.81 -14.33 -4.27
N HIS A 54 -3.08 -14.50 -4.66
CA HIS A 54 -4.03 -15.42 -4.02
C HIS A 54 -4.24 -15.13 -2.52
N VAL A 55 -4.08 -13.88 -2.11
CA VAL A 55 -4.40 -13.41 -0.76
C VAL A 55 -5.83 -12.86 -0.74
N SER A 56 -6.66 -13.36 0.18
CA SER A 56 -8.04 -12.90 0.33
C SER A 56 -8.11 -11.44 0.78
N ALA A 57 -9.05 -10.67 0.22
CA ALA A 57 -9.20 -9.24 0.46
C ALA A 57 -9.49 -8.87 1.93
N ASP A 58 -10.11 -9.77 2.70
CA ASP A 58 -10.37 -9.62 4.14
C ASP A 58 -9.12 -9.83 5.02
N ARG A 59 -8.00 -10.27 4.42
CA ARG A 59 -6.69 -10.47 5.06
C ARG A 59 -5.65 -9.45 4.58
N VAL A 60 -6.11 -8.29 4.10
CA VAL A 60 -5.25 -7.20 3.62
C VAL A 60 -5.52 -5.93 4.43
N TYR A 61 -4.46 -5.34 4.98
CA TYR A 61 -4.51 -3.95 5.44
C TYR A 61 -3.65 -3.04 4.54
N ILE A 62 -4.16 -1.83 4.28
CA ILE A 62 -3.46 -0.81 3.51
C ILE A 62 -3.47 0.47 4.33
N ASN A 63 -2.29 0.92 4.75
CA ASN A 63 -2.12 2.22 5.37
C ASN A 63 -1.89 3.28 4.29
N TYR A 64 -2.60 4.40 4.38
CA TYR A 64 -2.50 5.51 3.44
C TYR A 64 -1.84 6.71 4.09
N TYR A 65 -0.86 7.29 3.42
CA TYR A 65 -0.09 8.42 3.93
C TYR A 65 -0.11 9.57 2.93
N ASP A 66 -0.84 10.64 3.28
CA ASP A 66 -0.78 11.90 2.55
C ASP A 66 0.47 12.68 2.99
N MET A 67 1.47 12.70 2.13
CA MET A 67 2.78 13.26 2.43
C MET A 67 2.82 14.73 2.04
N ASN A 68 3.28 15.60 2.94
CA ASN A 68 3.69 16.94 2.55
C ASN A 68 4.94 16.86 1.64
N ALA A 69 5.00 17.67 0.59
CA ALA A 69 6.11 17.69 -0.37
C ALA A 69 7.48 17.95 0.29
N ALA A 70 7.53 18.76 1.35
CA ALA A 70 8.74 19.01 2.12
C ALA A 70 9.24 17.78 2.90
N ASN A 71 8.36 16.78 3.10
CA ASN A 71 8.68 15.55 3.83
C ASN A 71 9.04 14.38 2.90
N VAL A 72 9.20 14.63 1.59
CA VAL A 72 9.60 13.60 0.62
C VAL A 72 10.85 14.08 -0.10
N GLY A 73 11.97 13.41 0.19
CA GLY A 73 13.24 13.66 -0.49
C GLY A 73 13.31 12.97 -1.85
N TRP A 74 13.83 13.67 -2.85
CA TRP A 74 14.11 13.10 -4.17
C TRP A 74 15.19 13.92 -4.87
N ASN A 75 16.11 13.22 -5.56
CA ASN A 75 17.12 13.82 -6.43
C ASN A 75 17.94 14.96 -5.79
N GLY A 76 18.42 14.74 -4.55
CA GLY A 76 19.27 15.70 -3.85
C GLY A 76 18.53 16.91 -3.22
N SER A 77 17.20 16.96 -3.28
CA SER A 77 16.36 17.96 -2.62
C SER A 77 15.09 17.32 -2.03
N THR A 78 14.08 18.13 -1.72
CA THR A 78 12.70 17.73 -1.48
C THR A 78 11.79 18.07 -2.67
N PHE A 79 10.52 17.66 -2.61
CA PHE A 79 9.51 18.10 -3.58
C PHE A 79 8.93 19.49 -3.29
N ALA A 80 9.26 20.09 -2.13
CA ALA A 80 9.05 21.50 -1.85
C ALA A 80 10.20 22.36 -2.38
#